data_AF-A0A7X9HYL5-F1
#
_entry.id   AF-A0A7X9HYL5-F1
#
_cell.length_a   1.000
_cell.length_b   1.000
_cell.length_c   1.000
_cell.angle_alpha   90.00
_cell.angle_beta   90.00
_cell.angle_gamma   90.00
#
_symmetry.space_group_name_H-M   'P 1'
#
loop_
_entity.id
_entity.type
_entity.pdbx_description
1 polymer ?
#
loop_
_entity_poly.entity_id
_entity_poly.type
_entity_poly.pdbx_seq_one_letter_code
_entity_poly.pdbx_strand_id
1 'polypeptide(L)'
;MIELTKDQRIEFRNKFEIPSEGSCVLYIMQRCQRPFDNPALNVAVKIANEFSLPVKVVSFVFKYPRANLRHYKFFLDGLIDVAQGLLHRGIFFHLKIAEDFSPITKEILSFSPKAVVMDENPLKEMEKLRKRLSKELPVPFLTVDSDVVVPSKLLEKEIYNARSLKIKYKKILSQFLKREEDLKPKIIANYKEPPIFTLDEVRSALKLDYSIKPTEKRGGYFEGQRVLKSFVDNRLKGYEKRRSDPNED
;
A
#
# COMPACT_ATOMS: atom_id res chain seq x y z
N MET A 1 8.09 2.30 -20.22
CA MET A 1 6.77 1.61 -20.10
C MET A 1 6.69 0.19 -20.69
N ILE A 2 7.28 -0.12 -21.86
CA ILE A 2 7.20 -1.46 -22.50
C ILE A 2 7.71 -2.59 -21.60
N GLU A 3 8.62 -2.30 -20.67
CA GLU A 3 9.11 -3.29 -19.72
C GLU A 3 8.10 -3.59 -18.60
N LEU A 4 7.26 -2.61 -18.23
CA LEU A 4 6.24 -2.77 -17.18
C LEU A 4 5.08 -3.66 -17.64
N THR A 5 4.82 -3.75 -18.95
CA THR A 5 3.75 -4.62 -19.48
C THR A 5 4.08 -6.11 -19.35
N LYS A 6 5.35 -6.46 -19.08
CA LYS A 6 5.78 -7.84 -18.83
C LYS A 6 5.63 -8.26 -17.37
N ASP A 7 5.47 -7.30 -16.46
CA ASP A 7 5.30 -7.59 -15.04
C ASP A 7 3.87 -8.03 -14.75
N GLN A 8 3.72 -9.29 -14.33
CA GLN A 8 2.43 -9.90 -14.04
C GLN A 8 1.80 -9.39 -12.73
N ARG A 9 2.49 -8.58 -11.92
CA ARG A 9 1.89 -7.86 -10.78
C ARG A 9 1.09 -6.64 -11.23
N ILE A 10 1.42 -6.07 -12.39
CA ILE A 10 0.90 -4.79 -12.86
C ILE A 10 -0.38 -5.01 -13.67
N GLU A 11 -1.37 -4.14 -13.46
CA GLU A 11 -2.58 -4.07 -14.25
C GLU A 11 -2.82 -2.63 -14.71
N PHE A 12 -2.85 -2.41 -16.02
CA PHE A 12 -3.20 -1.09 -16.58
C PHE A 12 -4.71 -0.90 -16.52
N ARG A 13 -5.15 0.15 -15.83
CA ARG A 13 -6.56 0.40 -15.53
C ARG A 13 -7.24 1.30 -16.55
N ASN A 14 -6.46 2.05 -17.34
CA ASN A 14 -6.95 2.85 -18.45
C ASN A 14 -5.99 2.79 -19.64
N LYS A 15 -6.36 3.44 -20.75
CA LYS A 15 -5.58 3.48 -22.00
C LYS A 15 -5.12 4.90 -22.35
N PHE A 16 -5.03 5.79 -21.36
CA PHE A 16 -4.51 7.13 -21.60
C PHE A 16 -3.02 7.05 -21.91
N GLU A 17 -2.59 7.88 -22.86
CA GLU A 17 -1.17 8.04 -23.16
C GLU A 17 -0.46 8.85 -22.07
N ILE A 18 0.86 8.73 -22.02
CA ILE A 18 1.65 9.55 -21.11
C ILE A 18 1.56 11.01 -21.58
N PRO A 19 1.11 11.95 -20.72
CA PRO A 19 1.07 13.36 -21.09
C PRO A 19 2.49 13.91 -21.33
N SER A 20 2.60 14.94 -22.17
CA SER A 20 3.86 15.66 -22.39
C SER A 20 4.39 16.25 -21.07
N GLU A 21 3.50 16.84 -20.31
CA GLU A 21 3.78 17.51 -19.03
C GLU A 21 3.40 16.65 -17.81
N GLY A 22 3.89 17.07 -16.64
CA GLY A 22 3.61 16.43 -15.34
C GLY A 22 4.77 16.64 -14.36
N SER A 23 4.46 16.88 -13.09
CA SER A 23 5.44 17.27 -12.08
C SER A 23 5.99 16.11 -11.25
N CYS A 24 5.30 14.95 -11.28
CA CYS A 24 5.67 13.78 -10.49
C CYS A 24 5.06 12.49 -11.03
N VAL A 25 5.53 11.35 -10.52
CA VAL A 25 4.75 10.11 -10.51
C VAL A 25 4.10 9.98 -9.15
N LEU A 26 2.77 9.80 -9.12
CA LEU A 26 2.01 9.72 -7.88
C LEU A 26 1.70 8.26 -7.54
N TYR A 27 2.06 7.82 -6.33
CA TYR A 27 1.63 6.54 -5.77
C TYR A 27 0.54 6.76 -4.72
N ILE A 28 -0.65 6.22 -4.96
CA ILE A 28 -1.74 6.14 -3.99
C ILE A 28 -1.53 4.90 -3.13
N MET A 29 -0.99 5.10 -1.93
CA MET A 29 -0.77 4.06 -0.94
C MET A 29 -2.05 3.87 -0.13
N GLN A 30 -2.72 2.71 -0.29
CA GLN A 30 -4.01 2.45 0.35
C GLN A 30 -3.96 1.18 1.19
N ARG A 31 -3.68 0.03 0.57
CA ARG A 31 -3.61 -1.28 1.23
C ARG A 31 -2.22 -1.61 1.74
N CYS A 32 -1.19 -1.29 0.97
CA CYS A 32 0.20 -1.67 1.26
C CYS A 32 0.95 -0.55 1.96
N GLN A 33 0.55 -0.23 3.19
CA GLN A 33 1.07 0.90 3.96
C GLN A 33 2.42 0.62 4.60
N ARG A 34 3.45 0.52 3.77
CA ARG A 34 4.83 0.31 4.20
C ARG A 34 5.83 0.99 3.26
N PRO A 35 6.92 1.54 3.80
CA PRO A 35 7.91 2.25 3.02
C PRO A 35 8.97 1.35 2.37
N PHE A 36 9.02 0.06 2.70
CA PHE A 36 9.97 -0.93 2.18
C PHE A 36 9.24 -2.20 1.74
N ASP A 37 9.88 -3.04 0.95
CA ASP A 37 9.31 -4.30 0.42
C ASP A 37 7.94 -4.08 -0.25
N ASN A 38 7.83 -3.00 -1.04
CA ASN A 38 6.58 -2.53 -1.64
C ASN A 38 6.68 -2.47 -3.17
N PRO A 39 6.16 -3.48 -3.89
CA PRO A 39 6.19 -3.52 -5.35
C PRO A 39 5.53 -2.31 -6.03
N ALA A 40 4.40 -1.81 -5.52
CA ALA A 40 3.74 -0.61 -6.06
C ALA A 40 4.64 0.63 -5.97
N LEU A 41 5.32 0.82 -4.83
CA LEU A 41 6.28 1.91 -4.65
C LEU A 41 7.49 1.76 -5.58
N ASN A 42 8.02 0.53 -5.74
CA ASN A 42 9.09 0.25 -6.68
C ASN A 42 8.69 0.58 -8.13
N VAL A 43 7.48 0.22 -8.55
CA VAL A 43 6.96 0.57 -9.88
C VAL A 43 6.86 2.08 -10.04
N ALA A 44 6.37 2.81 -9.03
CA ALA A 44 6.32 4.27 -9.06
C ALA A 44 7.72 4.89 -9.20
N VAL A 45 8.71 4.39 -8.45
CA VAL A 45 10.12 4.82 -8.57
C VAL A 45 10.68 4.51 -9.94
N LYS A 46 10.40 3.33 -10.52
CA LYS A 46 10.87 2.94 -11.85
C LYS A 46 10.34 3.90 -12.93
N ILE A 47 9.03 4.21 -12.91
CA ILE A 47 8.43 5.17 -13.85
C ILE A 47 9.04 6.57 -13.64
N ALA A 48 9.17 7.02 -12.40
CA ALA A 48 9.70 8.35 -12.09
C ALA A 48 11.15 8.51 -12.59
N ASN A 49 11.97 7.47 -12.41
CA ASN A 49 13.35 7.43 -12.88
C ASN A 49 13.49 7.39 -14.42
N GLU A 50 12.50 6.86 -15.14
CA GLU A 50 12.42 6.88 -16.61
C GLU A 50 12.15 8.31 -17.10
N PHE A 51 11.32 9.08 -16.40
CA PHE A 51 10.97 10.46 -16.76
C PHE A 51 11.79 11.54 -16.04
N SER A 52 12.77 11.16 -15.22
CA SER A 52 13.54 12.09 -14.38
C SER A 52 12.65 13.00 -13.51
N LEU A 53 11.59 12.43 -12.96
CA LEU A 53 10.63 13.10 -12.08
C LEU A 53 10.76 12.61 -10.64
N PRO A 54 10.31 13.39 -9.64
CA PRO A 54 10.16 12.90 -8.27
C PRO A 54 8.98 11.92 -8.15
N VAL A 55 9.07 11.03 -7.14
CA VAL A 55 7.92 10.25 -6.66
C VAL A 55 7.22 11.02 -5.54
N LYS A 56 5.89 11.08 -5.61
CA LYS A 56 5.05 11.55 -4.50
C LYS A 56 4.15 10.41 -4.06
N VAL A 57 4.05 10.17 -2.76
CA VAL A 57 3.11 9.21 -2.18
C VAL A 57 1.97 9.97 -1.54
N VAL A 58 0.74 9.55 -1.83
CA VAL A 58 -0.45 10.04 -1.13
C VAL A 58 -1.14 8.88 -0.43
N SER A 59 -1.56 9.10 0.82
CA SER A 59 -2.40 8.19 1.58
C SER A 59 -3.57 8.97 2.19
N PHE A 60 -4.64 8.23 2.47
CA PHE A 60 -5.88 8.80 2.97
C PHE A 60 -6.35 8.08 4.22
N VAL A 61 -6.76 8.85 5.22
CA VAL A 61 -7.43 8.36 6.42
C VAL A 61 -8.93 8.49 6.20
N PHE A 62 -9.57 7.40 5.77
CA PHE A 62 -11.00 7.34 5.53
C PHE A 62 -11.77 6.85 6.75
N LYS A 63 -13.06 7.22 6.83
CA LYS A 63 -13.98 6.61 7.78
C LYS A 63 -14.34 5.18 7.36
N TYR A 64 -13.77 4.20 8.05
CA TYR A 64 -14.14 2.79 7.86
C TYR A 64 -15.35 2.37 8.71
N PRO A 65 -16.34 1.66 8.12
CA PRO A 65 -17.47 1.13 8.87
C PRO A 65 -17.01 0.22 10.01
N ARG A 66 -17.57 0.43 11.21
CA ARG A 66 -17.28 -0.36 12.44
C ARG A 66 -15.83 -0.24 12.94
N ALA A 67 -15.02 0.62 12.35
CA ALA A 67 -13.72 0.97 12.94
C ALA A 67 -13.95 1.92 14.12
N ASN A 68 -13.19 1.68 15.18
CA ASN A 68 -13.20 2.46 16.42
C ASN A 68 -11.77 2.96 16.72
N LEU A 69 -11.63 3.71 17.82
CA LEU A 69 -10.37 4.35 18.21
C LEU A 69 -9.17 3.38 18.27
N ARG A 70 -9.39 2.11 18.66
CA ARG A 70 -8.35 1.07 18.68
C ARG A 70 -7.73 0.83 17.31
N HIS A 71 -8.56 0.75 16.28
CA HIS A 71 -8.09 0.51 14.92
C HIS A 71 -7.27 1.69 14.40
N TYR A 72 -7.76 2.91 14.63
CA TYR A 72 -7.06 4.12 14.17
C TYR A 72 -5.76 4.37 14.93
N LYS A 73 -5.67 4.05 16.22
CA LYS A 73 -4.39 4.13 16.94
C LYS A 73 -3.34 3.24 16.28
N PHE A 74 -3.66 1.97 16.05
CA PHE A 74 -2.74 1.01 15.41
C PHE A 74 -2.38 1.44 13.97
N PHE A 75 -3.37 1.93 13.22
CA PHE A 75 -3.19 2.43 11.86
C PHE A 75 -2.27 3.67 11.79
N LEU A 76 -2.50 4.67 12.65
CA LEU A 76 -1.71 5.90 12.70
C LEU A 76 -0.25 5.63 13.12
N ASP A 77 -0.02 4.71 14.05
CA ASP A 77 1.33 4.27 14.39
C ASP A 77 2.08 3.77 13.16
N GLY A 78 1.40 3.05 12.27
CA GLY A 78 2.00 2.58 11.03
C GLY A 78 2.26 3.68 10.00
N LEU A 79 1.44 4.73 9.97
CA LEU A 79 1.66 5.88 9.11
C LEU A 79 2.87 6.71 9.56
N ILE A 80 3.23 6.70 10.84
CA ILE A 80 4.49 7.27 11.33
C ILE A 80 5.69 6.54 10.71
N ASP A 81 5.69 5.20 10.75
CA ASP A 81 6.76 4.40 10.14
C ASP A 81 6.83 4.64 8.62
N VAL A 82 5.69 4.76 7.94
CA VAL A 82 5.62 5.11 6.50
C VAL A 82 6.26 6.47 6.24
N ALA A 83 5.87 7.50 7.00
CA ALA A 83 6.40 8.85 6.88
C ALA A 83 7.92 8.89 7.02
N GLN A 84 8.44 8.27 8.09
CA GLN A 84 9.87 8.22 8.37
C GLN A 84 10.64 7.44 7.29
N GLY A 85 10.12 6.28 6.88
CA GLY A 85 10.76 5.47 5.84
C GLY A 85 10.76 6.15 4.46
N LEU A 86 9.66 6.81 4.08
CA LEU A 86 9.61 7.57 2.82
C LEU A 86 10.52 8.80 2.86
N LEU A 87 10.57 9.53 3.98
CA LEU A 87 11.51 10.63 4.18
C LEU A 87 12.96 10.16 4.06
N HIS A 88 13.32 9.04 4.70
CA HIS A 88 14.65 8.42 4.58
C HIS A 88 14.99 8.04 3.13
N ARG A 89 13.99 7.58 2.36
CA ARG A 89 14.14 7.29 0.93
C ARG A 89 14.12 8.54 0.04
N GLY A 90 13.94 9.74 0.60
CA GLY A 90 13.85 10.97 -0.16
C GLY A 90 12.57 11.11 -0.99
N ILE A 91 11.48 10.49 -0.54
CA ILE A 91 10.19 10.44 -1.23
C ILE A 91 9.19 11.29 -0.45
N PHE A 92 8.49 12.17 -1.17
CA PHE A 92 7.46 13.02 -0.59
C PHE A 92 6.24 12.21 -0.15
N PHE A 93 5.70 12.52 1.03
CA PHE A 93 4.48 11.90 1.55
C PHE A 93 3.43 12.95 1.90
N HIS A 94 2.22 12.76 1.36
CA HIS A 94 1.03 13.52 1.71
C HIS A 94 -0.01 12.62 2.36
N LEU A 95 -0.45 13.00 3.56
CA LEU A 95 -1.52 12.32 4.27
C LEU A 95 -2.73 13.25 4.35
N LYS A 96 -3.91 12.73 4.02
CA LYS A 96 -5.16 13.50 4.06
C LYS A 96 -6.26 12.75 4.80
N ILE A 97 -7.00 13.44 5.67
CA ILE A 97 -8.26 12.92 6.24
C ILE A 97 -9.39 13.20 5.26
N ALA A 98 -10.24 12.22 5.01
CA ALA A 98 -11.45 12.39 4.21
C ALA A 98 -12.58 11.51 4.75
N GLU A 99 -13.81 12.01 4.77
CA GLU A 99 -14.95 11.22 5.23
C GLU A 99 -15.28 10.07 4.26
N ASP A 100 -15.11 10.32 2.95
CA ASP A 100 -15.33 9.35 1.89
C ASP A 100 -14.36 9.54 0.71
N PHE A 101 -14.56 8.77 -0.36
CA PHE A 101 -13.69 8.79 -1.53
C PHE A 101 -13.96 9.94 -2.51
N SER A 102 -15.01 10.74 -2.35
CA SER A 102 -15.39 11.77 -3.33
C SER A 102 -14.28 12.78 -3.68
N PRO A 103 -13.42 13.27 -2.75
CA PRO A 103 -12.42 14.28 -3.10
C PRO A 103 -11.16 13.71 -3.76
N ILE A 104 -11.02 12.37 -3.84
CA ILE A 104 -9.73 11.72 -4.14
C ILE A 104 -9.20 12.08 -5.53
N THR A 105 -10.05 12.16 -6.55
CA THR A 105 -9.65 12.48 -7.93
C THR A 105 -9.09 13.90 -8.01
N LYS A 106 -9.81 14.87 -7.42
CA LYS A 106 -9.36 16.27 -7.36
C LYS A 106 -8.02 16.38 -6.63
N GLU A 107 -7.87 15.66 -5.53
CA GLU A 107 -6.63 15.63 -4.76
C GLU A 107 -5.46 15.08 -5.60
N ILE A 108 -5.65 13.93 -6.26
CA ILE A 108 -4.66 13.31 -7.14
C ILE A 108 -4.21 14.30 -8.23
N LEU A 109 -5.15 14.94 -8.91
CA LEU A 109 -4.85 15.87 -10.01
C LEU A 109 -4.16 17.14 -9.55
N SER A 110 -4.33 17.54 -8.28
CA SER A 110 -3.65 18.72 -7.72
C SER A 110 -2.11 18.57 -7.70
N PHE A 111 -1.60 17.34 -7.74
CA PHE A 111 -0.17 17.05 -7.85
C PHE A 111 0.36 17.10 -9.29
N SER A 112 -0.49 17.33 -10.29
CA SER A 112 -0.14 17.27 -11.72
C SER A 112 0.66 16.01 -12.08
N PRO A 113 0.12 14.80 -11.83
CA PRO A 113 0.86 13.56 -12.04
C PRO A 113 1.06 13.27 -13.53
N LYS A 114 2.25 12.77 -13.89
CA LYS A 114 2.53 12.22 -15.22
C LYS A 114 1.99 10.79 -15.37
N ALA A 115 1.94 10.05 -14.26
CA ALA A 115 1.32 8.73 -14.15
C ALA A 115 0.88 8.50 -12.71
N VAL A 116 -0.12 7.63 -12.52
CA VAL A 116 -0.65 7.25 -11.21
C VAL A 116 -0.51 5.75 -11.01
N VAL A 117 0.07 5.37 -9.87
CA VAL A 117 0.20 3.99 -9.40
C VAL A 117 -0.64 3.81 -8.15
N MET A 118 -1.28 2.66 -7.96
CA MET A 118 -2.00 2.31 -6.73
C MET A 118 -1.74 0.84 -6.39
N ASP A 119 -1.81 0.46 -5.11
CA ASP A 119 -1.80 -0.97 -4.76
C ASP A 119 -3.13 -1.65 -5.14
N GLU A 120 -3.06 -2.94 -5.48
CA GLU A 120 -4.26 -3.73 -5.76
C GLU A 120 -5.05 -4.00 -4.49
N ASN A 121 -6.39 -3.91 -4.56
CA ASN A 121 -7.25 -4.25 -3.43
C ASN A 121 -8.59 -4.86 -3.89
N PRO A 122 -8.79 -6.18 -3.83
CA PRO A 122 -10.02 -6.84 -4.29
C PRO A 122 -11.29 -6.51 -3.50
N LEU A 123 -11.24 -5.67 -2.45
CA LEU A 123 -12.44 -5.28 -1.72
C LEU A 123 -13.40 -4.45 -2.58
N LYS A 124 -14.70 -4.70 -2.44
CA LYS A 124 -15.79 -4.11 -3.23
C LYS A 124 -15.71 -2.58 -3.34
N GLU A 125 -15.55 -1.88 -2.23
CA GLU A 125 -15.49 -0.40 -2.24
C GLU A 125 -14.23 0.11 -2.95
N MET A 126 -13.11 -0.63 -2.86
CA MET A 126 -11.89 -0.27 -3.56
C MET A 126 -11.97 -0.56 -5.05
N GLU A 127 -12.67 -1.62 -5.44
CA GLU A 127 -12.95 -1.91 -6.85
C GLU A 127 -13.79 -0.78 -7.48
N LYS A 128 -14.83 -0.30 -6.79
CA LYS A 128 -15.62 0.86 -7.23
C LYS A 128 -14.74 2.10 -7.40
N LEU A 129 -13.89 2.39 -6.41
CA LEU A 129 -12.95 3.50 -6.48
C LEU A 129 -12.03 3.38 -7.70
N ARG A 130 -11.40 2.21 -7.91
CA ARG A 130 -10.51 1.98 -9.05
C ARG A 130 -11.21 2.16 -10.39
N LYS A 131 -12.42 1.62 -10.55
CA LYS A 131 -13.26 1.78 -11.76
C LYS A 131 -13.65 3.23 -12.03
N ARG A 132 -13.82 4.03 -10.97
CA ARG A 132 -14.06 5.47 -11.09
C ARG A 132 -12.79 6.19 -11.52
N LEU A 133 -11.67 5.98 -10.82
CA LEU A 133 -10.38 6.59 -11.13
C LEU A 133 -9.90 6.26 -12.56
N SER A 134 -10.13 5.04 -13.04
CA SER A 134 -9.78 4.67 -14.42
C SER A 134 -10.50 5.49 -15.49
N LYS A 135 -11.67 6.04 -15.18
CA LYS A 135 -12.45 6.88 -16.09
C LYS A 135 -12.12 8.36 -15.93
N GLU A 136 -11.85 8.79 -14.70
CA GLU A 136 -11.68 10.22 -14.36
C GLU A 136 -10.24 10.72 -14.48
N LEU A 137 -9.23 9.85 -14.36
CA LEU A 137 -7.84 10.25 -14.47
C LEU A 137 -7.41 10.37 -15.94
N PRO A 138 -7.01 11.57 -16.42
CA PRO A 138 -6.60 11.80 -17.80
C PRO A 138 -5.13 11.41 -18.06
N VAL A 139 -4.58 10.52 -17.24
CA VAL A 139 -3.17 10.08 -17.28
C VAL A 139 -3.13 8.56 -17.08
N PRO A 140 -2.03 7.87 -17.43
CA PRO A 140 -1.93 6.44 -17.22
C PRO A 140 -2.14 6.09 -15.75
N PHE A 141 -3.09 5.21 -15.51
CA PHE A 141 -3.41 4.68 -14.19
C PHE A 141 -3.19 3.17 -14.19
N LEU A 142 -2.35 2.70 -13.28
CA LEU A 142 -2.07 1.28 -13.10
C LEU A 142 -2.17 0.89 -11.63
N THR A 143 -2.45 -0.40 -11.40
CA THR A 143 -2.38 -1.01 -10.08
C THR A 143 -1.33 -2.10 -10.02
N VAL A 144 -0.80 -2.35 -8.83
CA VAL A 144 0.24 -3.36 -8.60
C VAL A 144 -0.15 -4.24 -7.43
N ASP A 145 -0.24 -5.55 -7.65
CA ASP A 145 -0.53 -6.49 -6.56
C ASP A 145 0.69 -6.66 -5.65
N SER A 146 0.63 -5.95 -4.53
CA SER A 146 1.74 -5.73 -3.59
C SER A 146 1.52 -6.41 -2.24
N ASP A 147 0.33 -6.96 -1.99
CA ASP A 147 -0.04 -7.55 -0.69
C ASP A 147 0.14 -9.07 -0.64
N VAL A 148 0.39 -9.68 -1.81
CA VAL A 148 0.54 -11.13 -1.96
C VAL A 148 1.85 -11.47 -2.66
N VAL A 149 2.39 -12.65 -2.34
CA VAL A 149 3.57 -13.17 -3.04
C VAL A 149 3.25 -13.40 -4.51
N VAL A 150 2.21 -14.17 -4.83
CA VAL A 150 1.75 -14.42 -6.20
C VAL A 150 0.54 -13.54 -6.51
N PRO A 151 0.56 -12.71 -7.57
CA PRO A 151 -0.56 -11.86 -7.95
C PRO A 151 -1.88 -12.61 -8.09
N SER A 152 -2.92 -12.07 -7.46
CA SER A 152 -4.23 -12.71 -7.32
C SER A 152 -4.87 -13.01 -8.68
N LYS A 153 -4.60 -12.18 -9.70
CA LYS A 153 -5.11 -12.36 -11.07
C LYS A 153 -4.64 -13.67 -11.72
N LEU A 154 -3.46 -14.18 -11.34
CA LEU A 154 -2.92 -15.44 -11.86
C LEU A 154 -3.65 -16.67 -11.32
N LEU A 155 -4.49 -16.50 -10.29
CA LEU A 155 -5.37 -17.57 -9.83
C LEU A 155 -6.56 -17.78 -10.77
N GLU A 156 -6.86 -16.83 -11.67
CA GLU A 156 -7.89 -16.83 -12.73
C GLU A 156 -9.34 -16.95 -12.24
N LYS A 157 -9.63 -17.90 -11.36
CA LYS A 157 -10.95 -18.21 -10.83
C LYS A 157 -10.89 -18.58 -9.35
N GLU A 158 -12.06 -18.60 -8.72
CA GLU A 158 -12.23 -19.09 -7.35
C GLU A 158 -11.71 -20.53 -7.20
N ILE A 159 -10.98 -20.79 -6.11
CA ILE A 159 -10.44 -22.10 -5.79
C ILE A 159 -11.07 -22.59 -4.49
N TYR A 160 -11.90 -23.62 -4.60
CA TYR A 160 -12.77 -24.08 -3.52
C TYR A 160 -12.08 -24.77 -2.33
N ASN A 161 -10.80 -25.14 -2.43
CA ASN A 161 -10.09 -25.77 -1.31
C ASN A 161 -8.58 -25.50 -1.31
N ALA A 162 -7.98 -25.60 -0.11
CA ALA A 162 -6.56 -25.34 0.12
C ALA A 162 -5.63 -26.30 -0.65
N ARG A 163 -6.03 -27.55 -0.90
CA ARG A 163 -5.22 -28.53 -1.64
C ARG A 163 -5.06 -28.08 -3.10
N SER A 164 -6.16 -27.74 -3.77
CA SER A 164 -6.17 -27.23 -5.14
C SER A 164 -5.40 -25.92 -5.26
N LEU A 165 -5.56 -25.02 -4.27
CA LEU A 165 -4.80 -23.77 -4.22
C LEU A 165 -3.30 -24.07 -4.13
N LYS A 166 -2.87 -24.94 -3.21
CA LYS A 166 -1.46 -25.32 -3.03
C LYS A 166 -0.84 -25.89 -4.30
N ILE A 167 -1.58 -26.72 -5.05
CA ILE A 167 -1.09 -27.28 -6.34
C ILE A 167 -0.87 -26.17 -7.36
N LYS A 168 -1.83 -25.26 -7.54
CA LYS A 168 -1.68 -24.13 -8.49
C LYS A 168 -0.56 -23.19 -8.04
N TYR A 169 -0.53 -22.82 -6.75
CA TYR A 169 0.45 -21.93 -6.16
C TYR A 169 1.88 -22.45 -6.32
N LYS A 170 2.13 -23.73 -6.04
CA LYS A 170 3.47 -24.34 -6.18
C LYS A 170 4.06 -24.25 -7.58
N LYS A 171 3.23 -24.26 -8.63
CA LYS A 171 3.70 -24.18 -10.03
C LYS A 171 4.28 -22.80 -10.37
N ILE A 172 3.80 -21.75 -9.71
CA ILE A 172 4.15 -20.35 -10.02
C ILE A 172 4.94 -19.67 -8.90
N LEU A 173 4.96 -20.24 -7.69
CA LEU A 173 5.60 -19.63 -6.52
C LEU A 173 7.06 -19.24 -6.74
N SER A 174 7.86 -20.10 -7.37
CA SER A 174 9.29 -19.83 -7.61
C SER A 174 9.53 -18.61 -8.53
N GLN A 175 8.55 -18.23 -9.34
CA GLN A 175 8.64 -17.04 -10.19
C GLN A 175 8.51 -15.74 -9.38
N PHE A 176 7.77 -15.78 -8.27
CA PHE A 176 7.38 -14.60 -7.49
C PHE A 176 7.96 -14.53 -6.06
N LEU A 177 8.34 -15.67 -5.47
CA LEU A 177 9.02 -15.71 -4.18
C LEU A 177 10.49 -15.37 -4.38
N LYS A 178 10.73 -14.10 -4.69
CA LYS A 178 12.05 -13.53 -4.92
C LYS A 178 12.20 -12.32 -4.02
N ARG A 179 13.42 -12.11 -3.54
CA ARG A 179 13.77 -10.86 -2.88
C ARG A 179 13.88 -9.79 -3.95
N GLU A 180 13.09 -8.74 -3.82
CA GLU A 180 13.21 -7.53 -4.63
C GLU A 180 13.83 -6.44 -3.76
N GLU A 181 14.79 -5.70 -4.31
CA GLU A 181 15.39 -4.57 -3.60
C GLU A 181 14.49 -3.34 -3.72
N ASP A 182 14.55 -2.47 -2.70
CA ASP A 182 13.91 -1.17 -2.75
C ASP A 182 14.65 -0.25 -3.73
N LEU A 183 13.95 0.15 -4.80
CA LEU A 183 14.53 1.05 -5.79
C LEU A 183 14.73 2.46 -5.22
N LYS A 184 15.84 3.09 -5.58
CA LYS A 184 16.16 4.46 -5.18
C LYS A 184 15.63 5.47 -6.21
N PRO A 185 14.87 6.50 -5.79
CA PRO A 185 14.49 7.60 -6.68
C PRO A 185 15.73 8.41 -7.07
N LYS A 186 15.82 8.80 -8.34
CA LYS A 186 16.88 9.68 -8.86
C LYS A 186 16.71 11.13 -8.41
N ILE A 187 15.46 11.58 -8.32
CA ILE A 187 15.10 12.91 -7.85
C ILE A 187 14.58 12.78 -6.42
N ILE A 188 15.34 13.35 -5.49
CA ILE A 188 15.01 13.37 -4.06
C ILE A 188 14.11 14.58 -3.77
N ALA A 189 13.00 14.34 -3.09
CA ALA A 189 12.17 15.43 -2.56
C ALA A 189 12.90 16.10 -1.40
N ASN A 190 13.16 17.40 -1.50
CA ASN A 190 13.67 18.20 -0.40
C ASN A 190 12.49 18.75 0.41
N TYR A 191 12.10 18.06 1.49
CA TYR A 191 11.02 18.50 2.36
C TYR A 191 11.27 18.07 3.81
N LYS A 192 10.64 18.79 4.74
CA LYS A 192 10.66 18.45 6.17
C LYS A 192 9.81 17.21 6.45
N GLU A 193 9.90 16.69 7.66
CA GLU A 193 9.07 15.57 8.10
C GLU A 193 7.58 15.82 7.80
N PRO A 194 6.89 14.90 7.11
CA PRO A 194 5.49 15.09 6.74
C PRO A 194 4.63 15.12 8.00
N PRO A 195 3.62 16.02 8.06
CA PRO A 195 2.70 16.04 9.20
C PRO A 195 1.91 14.74 9.24
N ILE A 196 1.87 14.10 10.41
CA ILE A 196 1.02 12.95 10.70
C ILE A 196 -0.06 13.38 11.68
N PHE A 197 -1.30 13.04 11.37
CA PHE A 197 -2.43 13.37 12.23
C PHE A 197 -2.33 12.64 13.56
N THR A 198 -2.59 13.38 14.63
CA THR A 198 -2.84 12.83 15.95
C THR A 198 -4.14 12.05 15.97
N LEU A 199 -4.27 11.15 16.94
CA LEU A 199 -5.49 10.38 17.13
C LEU A 199 -6.70 11.28 17.41
N ASP A 200 -6.51 12.40 18.12
CA ASP A 200 -7.57 13.36 18.42
C ASP A 200 -8.03 14.16 17.20
N GLU A 201 -7.12 14.51 16.29
CA GLU A 201 -7.48 15.14 15.02
C GLU A 201 -8.33 14.19 14.17
N VAL A 202 -7.92 12.93 14.04
CA VAL A 202 -8.69 11.91 13.30
C VAL A 202 -10.03 11.64 13.98
N ARG A 203 -10.06 11.54 15.30
CA ARG A 203 -11.30 11.36 16.08
C ARG A 203 -12.28 12.49 15.80
N SER A 204 -11.81 13.73 15.87
CA SER A 204 -12.64 14.92 15.68
C SER A 204 -13.16 15.02 14.25
N ALA A 205 -12.30 14.74 13.26
CA ALA A 205 -12.66 14.81 11.86
C ALA A 205 -13.63 13.70 11.42
N LEU A 206 -13.47 12.46 11.91
CA LEU A 206 -14.24 11.30 11.42
C LEU A 206 -15.39 10.86 12.35
N LYS A 207 -15.54 11.50 13.52
CA LYS A 207 -16.56 11.17 14.53
C LYS A 207 -16.54 9.67 14.88
N LEU A 208 -15.38 9.22 15.38
CA LEU A 208 -15.12 7.80 15.65
C LEU A 208 -15.78 7.30 16.94
N ASP A 209 -16.11 6.00 16.97
CA ASP A 209 -16.55 5.30 18.17
C ASP A 209 -15.38 5.15 19.17
N TYR A 210 -15.68 5.49 20.44
CA TYR A 210 -14.76 5.50 21.57
C TYR A 210 -15.13 4.49 22.66
N SER A 211 -16.17 3.67 22.45
CA SER A 211 -16.57 2.62 23.39
C SER A 211 -15.44 1.63 23.69
N ILE A 212 -14.54 1.44 22.73
CA ILE A 212 -13.37 0.56 22.84
C ILE A 212 -12.09 1.37 22.94
N LYS A 213 -11.33 1.12 24.03
CA LYS A 213 -10.05 1.76 24.29
C LYS A 213 -8.98 1.39 23.24
N PRO A 214 -8.02 2.29 22.98
CA PRO A 214 -6.83 2.01 22.17
C PRO A 214 -6.10 0.74 22.60
N THR A 215 -5.39 0.10 21.66
CA THR A 215 -4.53 -1.05 21.98
C THR A 215 -3.16 -0.58 22.44
N GLU A 216 -2.53 -1.36 23.32
CA GLU A 216 -1.12 -1.19 23.70
C GLU A 216 -0.17 -1.67 22.59
N LYS A 217 -0.65 -2.51 21.66
CA LYS A 217 0.16 -2.96 20.52
C LYS A 217 0.44 -1.78 19.60
N ARG A 218 1.72 -1.50 19.36
CA ARG A 218 2.16 -0.50 18.38
C ARG A 218 1.99 -1.07 16.97
N GLY A 219 1.43 -0.28 16.07
CA GLY A 219 1.40 -0.60 14.63
C GLY A 219 2.68 -0.21 13.90
N GLY A 220 2.76 -0.59 12.62
CA GLY A 220 3.81 -0.12 11.71
C GLY A 220 4.83 -1.16 11.25
N TYR A 221 5.56 -0.77 10.21
CA TYR A 221 6.51 -1.65 9.52
C TYR A 221 7.64 -2.10 10.44
N PHE A 222 8.26 -1.18 11.19
CA PHE A 222 9.42 -1.51 12.01
C PHE A 222 9.04 -2.41 13.19
N GLU A 223 7.89 -2.15 13.81
CA GLU A 223 7.36 -3.02 14.87
C GLU A 223 6.95 -4.40 14.31
N GLY A 224 6.37 -4.44 13.12
CA GLY A 224 6.08 -5.70 12.40
C GLY A 224 7.34 -6.53 12.16
N GLN A 225 8.44 -5.90 11.72
CA GLN A 225 9.74 -6.56 11.54
C GLN A 225 10.30 -7.09 12.87
N ARG A 226 10.20 -6.31 13.95
CA ARG A 226 10.64 -6.72 15.29
C ARG A 226 9.86 -7.96 15.79
N VAL A 227 8.53 -7.94 15.63
CA VAL A 227 7.65 -9.07 16.01
C VAL A 227 7.95 -10.31 15.16
N LEU A 228 8.15 -10.14 13.84
CA LEU A 228 8.54 -11.23 12.95
C LEU A 228 9.87 -11.85 13.38
N LYS A 229 10.88 -11.02 13.66
CA LYS A 229 12.19 -11.50 14.12
C LYS A 229 12.05 -12.31 15.42
N SER A 230 11.33 -11.78 16.40
CA SER A 230 11.09 -12.48 17.67
C SER A 230 10.35 -13.82 17.45
N PHE A 231 9.39 -13.86 16.53
CA PHE A 231 8.71 -15.10 16.18
C PHE A 231 9.68 -16.14 15.58
N VAL A 232 10.51 -15.74 14.62
CA VAL A 232 11.49 -16.64 13.98
C VAL A 232 12.51 -17.16 15.00
N ASP A 233 13.05 -16.27 15.85
CA ASP A 233 14.09 -16.62 16.81
C ASP A 233 13.57 -17.54 17.93
N ASN A 234 12.35 -17.29 18.43
CA ASN A 234 11.89 -17.87 19.69
C ASN A 234 10.70 -18.83 19.55
N ARG A 235 9.79 -18.62 18.58
CA ARG A 235 8.48 -19.29 18.54
C ARG A 235 8.29 -20.23 17.35
N LEU A 236 9.00 -20.00 16.25
CA LEU A 236 8.89 -20.81 15.03
C LEU A 236 9.23 -22.28 15.32
N LYS A 237 10.24 -22.52 16.17
CA LYS A 237 10.58 -23.86 16.64
C LYS A 237 9.45 -24.41 17.52
N GLY A 238 8.68 -25.35 16.96
CA GLY A 238 7.55 -25.99 17.64
C GLY A 238 6.18 -25.34 17.37
N TYR A 239 6.12 -24.30 16.54
CA TYR A 239 4.86 -23.68 16.12
C TYR A 239 3.86 -24.70 15.56
N GLU A 240 4.33 -25.66 14.75
CA GLU A 240 3.48 -26.73 14.18
C GLU A 240 2.68 -27.48 15.25
N LYS A 241 3.29 -27.73 16.42
CA LYS A 241 2.69 -28.48 17.53
C LYS A 241 1.82 -27.62 18.44
N ARG A 242 2.16 -26.34 18.62
CA ARG A 242 1.54 -25.46 19.62
C ARG A 242 0.54 -24.44 19.07
N ARG A 243 0.48 -24.20 17.76
CA ARG A 243 -0.38 -23.17 17.13
C ARG A 243 -1.88 -23.27 17.43
N SER A 244 -2.36 -24.40 17.96
CA SER A 244 -3.76 -24.61 18.34
C SER A 244 -4.04 -24.45 19.82
N ASP A 245 -3.01 -24.27 20.66
CA ASP A 245 -3.17 -24.06 22.10
C ASP A 245 -3.11 -22.55 22.42
N PRO A 246 -4.22 -21.93 22.87
CA PRO A 246 -4.24 -20.51 23.20
C PRO A 246 -3.46 -20.14 24.47
N ASN A 247 -2.95 -21.10 25.24
CA ASN A 247 -2.10 -20.86 26.41
C ASN A 247 -0.60 -20.79 26.08
N GLU A 248 -0.24 -21.15 24.85
CA GLU A 248 1.14 -21.25 24.36
C GLU A 248 1.41 -20.12 23.34
N ASP A 249 1.29 -18.88 23.79
CA ASP A 249 1.46 -17.66 22.95
C ASP A 249 2.94 -17.22 22.83
#